data_AF-A0A9D2I7K9-F1
#
_entry.id   AF-A0A9D2I7K9-F1
#
_cell.length_a   1.000
_cell.length_b   1.000
_cell.length_c   1.000
_cell.angle_alpha   90.00
_cell.angle_beta   90.00
_cell.angle_gamma   90.00
#
_symmetry.space_group_name_H-M   'P 1'
#
loop_
_entity.id
_entity.type
_entity.pdbx_description
1 polymer ?
#
loop_
_entity_poly.entity_id
_entity_poly.type
_entity_poly.pdbx_seq_one_letter_code
_entity_poly.pdbx_strand_id
1 'polypeptide(L)'
;MKMNSIQDLMKWEKSDDRKPLVIRGARQVGKTWFMQEFGRTCYEDYVYFNFKEEEEPRSIFQRNKNPLRIIELLIYERPKD
;
A
#
# COMPACT_ATOMS: atom_id res chain seq x y z
N MET A 1 12.02 4.80 12.37
CA MET A 1 12.54 3.54 11.82
C MET A 1 12.82 3.77 10.33
N LYS A 2 14.08 3.69 9.89
CA LYS A 2 14.45 3.73 8.47
C LYS A 2 14.37 2.29 7.96
N MET A 3 13.32 1.95 7.21
CA MET A 3 13.22 0.64 6.53
C MET A 3 13.95 0.75 5.19
N ASN A 4 15.14 0.17 5.11
CA ASN A 4 16.02 0.30 3.95
C ASN A 4 16.19 -1.03 3.19
N SER A 5 15.54 -2.12 3.62
CA SER A 5 15.72 -3.44 3.00
C SER A 5 14.44 -4.29 3.00
N ILE A 6 14.26 -5.17 2.00
CA ILE A 6 13.10 -6.10 1.89
C ILE A 6 12.98 -6.94 3.18
N GLN A 7 14.13 -7.26 3.78
CA GLN A 7 14.22 -7.97 5.06
C GLN A 7 13.52 -7.22 6.20
N ASP A 8 13.56 -5.89 6.22
CA ASP A 8 12.84 -5.11 7.22
C ASP A 8 11.33 -5.23 7.01
N LEU A 9 10.85 -5.23 5.76
CA LEU A 9 9.44 -5.46 5.44
C LEU A 9 8.99 -6.87 5.82
N MET A 10 9.81 -7.88 5.57
CA MET A 10 9.53 -9.26 5.99
C MET A 10 9.48 -9.38 7.53
N LYS A 11 10.34 -8.67 8.26
CA LYS A 11 10.27 -8.62 9.73
C LYS A 11 9.00 -7.93 10.22
N TRP A 12 8.59 -6.84 9.56
CA TRP A 12 7.33 -6.16 9.84
C TRP A 12 6.11 -7.06 9.55
N GLU A 13 6.15 -7.81 8.46
CA GLU A 13 5.06 -8.73 8.09
C GLU A 13 4.85 -9.82 9.14
N LYS A 14 5.94 -10.36 9.68
CA LYS A 14 5.94 -11.41 10.71
C LYS A 14 5.65 -10.92 12.14
N SER A 15 5.47 -9.62 12.36
CA SER A 15 5.20 -9.07 13.69
C SER A 15 3.71 -9.16 14.02
N ASP A 16 3.38 -9.78 15.15
CA ASP A 16 2.00 -9.94 15.63
C ASP A 16 1.32 -8.59 15.96
N ASP A 17 2.12 -7.57 16.26
CA ASP A 17 1.70 -6.20 16.59
C ASP A 17 1.89 -5.21 15.42
N ARG A 18 2.01 -5.71 14.18
CA ARG A 18 2.31 -4.87 13.02
C ARG A 18 1.29 -3.74 12.84
N LYS A 19 1.81 -2.51 12.82
CA LYS A 19 1.05 -1.29 12.50
C LYS A 19 1.20 -0.95 11.02
N PRO A 20 0.30 -0.14 10.42
CA PRO A 20 0.48 0.37 9.07
C PRO A 20 1.87 0.98 8.87
N LEU A 21 2.56 0.57 7.82
CA LEU A 21 3.93 1.00 7.55
C LEU A 21 3.97 2.30 6.72
N VAL A 22 4.85 3.23 7.10
CA VAL A 22 5.11 4.45 6.34
C VAL A 22 6.56 4.45 5.83
N ILE A 23 6.73 4.29 4.52
CA ILE A 23 8.06 4.31 3.87
C ILE A 23 8.43 5.75 3.52
N ARG A 24 9.51 6.27 4.11
CA ARG A 24 10.00 7.65 3.89
C ARG A 24 11.41 7.64 3.31
N GLY A 25 11.72 8.63 2.46
CA GLY A 25 13.06 8.81 1.88
C GLY A 25 13.06 9.84 0.75
N ALA A 26 14.25 10.18 0.25
CA ALA A 26 14.43 11.15 -0.85
C ALA A 26 13.60 10.79 -2.10
N ARG A 27 13.25 11.78 -2.92
CA ARG A 27 12.53 11.52 -4.19
C ARG A 27 13.40 10.62 -5.09
N GLN A 28 12.74 9.80 -5.92
CA GLN A 28 13.37 8.96 -6.95
C GLN A 28 14.31 7.84 -6.47
N VAL A 29 14.32 7.50 -5.18
CA VAL A 29 15.13 6.38 -4.64
C VAL A 29 14.49 4.98 -4.80
N GLY A 30 13.47 4.82 -5.65
CA GLY A 30 12.85 3.51 -5.91
C GLY A 30 11.83 3.01 -4.87
N LYS A 31 11.31 3.87 -3.99
CA LYS A 31 10.34 3.47 -2.94
C LYS A 31 9.09 2.76 -3.47
N THR A 32 8.52 3.26 -4.58
CA THR A 32 7.34 2.66 -5.22
C THR A 32 7.65 1.26 -5.73
N TRP A 33 8.77 1.12 -6.46
CA TRP A 33 9.23 -0.17 -6.97
C TRP A 33 9.41 -1.18 -5.84
N PHE A 34 10.10 -0.77 -4.78
CA PHE A 34 10.36 -1.62 -3.62
C PHE A 34 9.09 -2.11 -2.91
N MET A 35 8.09 -1.24 -2.76
CA MET A 35 6.80 -1.61 -2.16
C MET A 35 6.02 -2.59 -3.06
N GLN A 36 6.01 -2.37 -4.38
CA GLN A 36 5.35 -3.26 -5.33
C GLN A 36 6.05 -4.63 -5.39
N GLU A 37 7.37 -4.64 -5.41
CA GLU A 37 8.17 -5.88 -5.41
C GLU A 37 7.91 -6.71 -4.16
N PHE A 38 7.83 -6.07 -2.99
CA PHE A 38 7.45 -6.75 -1.75
C PHE A 38 6.04 -7.35 -1.84
N GLY A 39 5.06 -6.60 -2.35
CA GLY A 39 3.70 -7.10 -2.58
C GLY A 39 3.68 -8.36 -3.46
N ARG A 40 4.36 -8.29 -4.62
CA ARG A 40 4.46 -9.38 -5.61
C ARG A 40 5.12 -10.64 -5.07
N THR A 41 6.13 -10.50 -4.22
CA THR A 41 6.97 -11.61 -3.77
C THR A 41 6.50 -12.24 -2.47
N CYS A 42 5.75 -11.51 -1.65
CA CYS A 42 5.37 -11.95 -0.31
C CYS A 42 3.86 -12.26 -0.16
N TYR A 43 3.02 -11.89 -1.15
CA TYR A 43 1.58 -12.12 -1.11
C TYR A 43 1.09 -12.74 -2.42
N GLU A 44 0.14 -13.67 -2.31
CA GLU A 44 -0.58 -14.22 -3.46
C GLU A 44 -1.43 -13.15 -4.15
N ASP A 45 -2.10 -12.32 -3.34
CA ASP A 45 -2.91 -11.20 -3.79
C ASP A 45 -2.45 -9.89 -3.14
N TYR A 46 -2.31 -8.85 -3.95
CA TYR A 46 -2.10 -7.49 -3.47
C TYR A 46 -2.78 -6.49 -4.42
N VAL A 47 -3.10 -5.31 -3.89
CA VAL A 47 -3.66 -4.20 -4.67
C VAL A 47 -2.80 -2.96 -4.46
N TYR A 48 -2.52 -2.25 -5.54
CA TYR A 48 -1.77 -1.00 -5.53
C TYR A 48 -2.69 0.14 -5.97
N PHE A 49 -2.69 1.24 -5.22
CA PHE A 49 -3.42 2.46 -5.56
C PHE A 49 -2.45 3.63 -5.64
N ASN A 50 -2.50 4.39 -6.74
CA ASN A 50 -1.73 5.61 -6.89
C ASN A 50 -2.62 6.85 -6.70
N PHE A 51 -2.86 7.25 -5.45
CA PHE A 51 -3.70 8.41 -5.12
C PHE A 51 -3.23 9.77 -5.68
N LYS A 52 -2.04 9.84 -6.29
CA LYS A 52 -1.57 11.04 -6.98
C LYS A 52 -2.06 11.10 -8.43
N GLU A 53 -2.12 9.95 -9.10
CA GLU A 53 -2.42 9.84 -10.52
C GLU A 53 -3.87 9.39 -10.77
N GLU A 54 -4.45 8.62 -9.85
CA GLU A 54 -5.80 8.05 -9.96
C GLU A 54 -6.81 8.92 -9.20
N GLU A 55 -7.80 9.44 -9.91
CA GLU A 55 -8.81 10.33 -9.32
C GLU A 55 -9.89 9.56 -8.56
N GLU A 56 -10.33 8.40 -9.08
CA GLU A 56 -11.42 7.62 -8.48
C GLU A 56 -11.07 7.15 -7.05
N PRO A 57 -9.92 6.48 -6.79
CA PRO A 57 -9.57 6.05 -5.44
C PRO A 57 -9.43 7.24 -4.49
N ARG A 58 -8.95 8.38 -4.98
CA ARG A 58 -8.84 9.61 -4.19
C ARG A 58 -10.22 10.15 -3.79
N SER A 59 -11.21 10.07 -4.67
CA SER A 59 -12.57 10.57 -4.44
C SER A 59 -13.31 9.79 -3.34
N ILE A 60 -13.01 8.49 -3.17
CA ILE A 60 -13.58 7.62 -2.13
C ILE A 60 -13.36 8.22 -0.74
N PHE A 61 -12.12 8.65 -0.45
CA PHE A 61 -11.74 9.21 0.85
C PHE A 61 -12.29 10.62 1.11
N GLN A 62 -12.70 11.35 0.06
CA GLN A 62 -13.28 12.69 0.22
C GLN A 62 -14.74 12.63 0.65
N ARG A 63 -15.49 11.66 0.13
CA ARG A 63 -16.93 11.53 0.36
C ARG A 63 -17.26 10.68 1.59
N ASN A 64 -16.38 9.75 1.96
CA ASN A 64 -16.64 8.81 3.04
C ASN A 64 -15.42 8.62 3.93
N LYS A 65 -15.62 8.63 5.25
CA LYS A 65 -14.58 8.37 6.27
C LYS A 65 -14.80 7.07 7.05
N ASN A 66 -15.83 6.30 6.71
CA ASN A 66 -16.11 4.99 7.30
C ASN A 66 -15.12 3.95 6.74
N PRO A 67 -14.28 3.30 7.57
CA PRO A 67 -13.24 2.39 7.09
C PRO A 67 -13.78 1.17 6.33
N LEU A 68 -14.86 0.55 6.81
CA LEU A 68 -15.43 -0.63 6.17
C LEU A 68 -15.93 -0.28 4.77
N ARG A 69 -16.61 0.86 4.64
CA ARG A 69 -17.13 1.32 3.35
C ARG A 69 -16.01 1.72 2.37
N ILE A 70 -14.92 2.30 2.88
CA ILE A 70 -13.74 2.61 2.07
C ILE A 70 -13.14 1.32 1.51
N ILE A 71 -12.99 0.28 2.34
CA ILE A 71 -12.43 -1.00 1.92
C ILE A 71 -13.28 -1.65 0.83
N GLU A 72 -14.61 -1.69 0.99
CA GLU A 72 -15.52 -2.22 -0.02
C GLU A 72 -15.38 -1.51 -1.37
N LEU A 73 -15.31 -0.17 -1.36
CA LEU A 73 -15.18 0.62 -2.58
C LEU A 73 -13.82 0.40 -3.24
N LEU A 74 -12.74 0.33 -2.45
CA LEU A 74 -11.40 0.04 -3.01
C LEU A 74 -11.31 -1.36 -3.62
N ILE A 75 -11.97 -2.37 -3.05
CA ILE A 75 -12.03 -3.71 -3.66
C ILE A 75 -12.74 -3.68 -5.02
N TYR A 76 -13.81 -2.90 -5.14
CA TYR A 76 -14.51 -2.73 -6.41
C TYR A 76 -13.67 -2.00 -7.47
N GLU A 77 -12.90 -1.00 -7.04
CA GLU A 77 -11.97 -0.24 -7.89
C GLU A 77 -10.62 -0.97 -8.11
N ARG A 78 -10.46 -2.23 -7.66
CA ARG A 78 -9.25 -3.01 -7.94
C ARG A 78 -9.06 -3.00 -9.47
N PRO A 79 -7.91 -2.55 -9.98
CA PRO A 79 -7.61 -2.65 -11.40
C PRO A 79 -7.84 -4.09 -11.84
N LYS A 80 -8.77 -4.30 -12.77
CA LYS A 80 -8.96 -5.61 -13.37
C LYS A 80 -7.76 -5.81 -14.30
N ASP A 81 -6.91 -6.79 -13.97
CA ASP A 81 -5.86 -7.25 -14.87
C ASP A 81 -6.45 -7.61 -16.25
#